data_AF-A0A668SDX1-F1
#
_entry.id   AF-A0A668SDX1-F1
#
_cell.length_a   1.000
_cell.length_b   1.000
_cell.length_c   1.000
_cell.angle_alpha   90.00
_cell.angle_beta   90.00
_cell.angle_gamma   90.00
#
_symmetry.space_group_name_H-M   'P 1'
#
loop_
_entity.id
_entity.type
_entity.pdbx_description
1 polymer ?
#
loop_
_entity_poly.entity_id
_entity_poly.type
_entity_poly.pdbx_seq_one_letter_code
_entity_poly.pdbx_strand_id
1 'polypeptide(L)'
;MEKSFSQGQTCRQLDQTSGNLIHWKTTEDPDVVPQQPRFIPNRTPGVQPPLHCGNPSAGEIFSHFFDADVLKMLCTNTNKNAARNLQRGRRFEWEELTPVDIQKYLGLLLYMAILRLPKISDFWRTKTIFQTPFPASIMSRNQFYAISANIHMSDPDEDVENDKKKGSESYDCLHRIRPLLEMMRIRTMSLYHPSQNISVDERMVATKARLGIKQYMRDKPTKWGLKFFVLADVNGYTIDFKLYTGKSNVASGNGLSFDVVTSLINKDYLGSGYIIYCDNFYTGPLLFHHLGQQGFGACGTYRQGRAGVPSTQENALTEKSPRGSIRWIRDGDLLFVKWMDTREVSILSNIHTVYTGDTVLRWQKGEDGERRRVPVPRPAAVADYNRYMGGVDTSDQMLGTHSVHRKTRRWHITVFQHFLDIAVTNSYIIHKELCATQQQKHQSRQEFQEALCAHLLGVSLNPECPPAPSTNHFPVPTSSMEGQSKESMATQGRRKCTLCKRKTPWQCEQCGSLFPGG
;
A
#
# COMPACT_ATOMS: atom_id res chain seq x y z
N MET A 1 4.52 64.04 22.89
CA MET A 1 5.97 63.87 23.14
C MET A 1 6.21 62.39 23.42
N GLU A 2 6.14 61.46 22.47
CA GLU A 2 6.85 61.35 21.18
C GLU A 2 8.38 61.45 21.29
N LYS A 3 9.03 60.28 21.12
CA LYS A 3 10.28 59.96 20.39
C LYS A 3 10.56 58.46 20.61
N SER A 4 10.36 57.51 19.69
CA SER A 4 10.87 57.24 18.32
C SER A 4 12.11 56.33 18.27
N PHE A 5 12.15 55.52 17.19
CA PHE A 5 13.16 54.54 16.69
C PHE A 5 13.00 53.07 17.17
N SER A 6 12.93 52.03 16.32
CA SER A 6 13.01 51.93 14.85
C SER A 6 12.50 50.54 14.40
N GLN A 7 11.50 50.48 13.52
CA GLN A 7 11.12 49.27 12.76
C GLN A 7 11.82 49.30 11.40
N GLY A 8 12.55 48.24 11.08
CA GLY A 8 13.26 48.04 9.82
C GLY A 8 12.55 47.03 8.92
N GLN A 9 12.11 47.52 7.76
CA GLN A 9 11.89 46.85 6.48
C GLN A 9 10.65 45.97 6.28
N THR A 10 9.62 46.70 5.87
CA THR A 10 8.42 46.30 5.15
C THR A 10 8.68 45.65 3.78
N CYS A 11 7.78 44.73 3.47
CA CYS A 11 7.46 44.13 2.17
C CYS A 11 7.66 45.13 1.01
N ARG A 12 8.52 44.79 0.05
CA ARG A 12 8.67 45.56 -1.19
C ARG A 12 7.35 45.52 -1.96
N GLN A 13 6.75 46.70 -2.10
CA GLN A 13 5.73 46.99 -3.10
C GLN A 13 6.28 46.59 -4.47
N LEU A 14 5.47 45.84 -5.22
CA LEU A 14 5.72 45.51 -6.61
C LEU A 14 5.86 46.81 -7.40
N ASP A 15 6.99 46.96 -8.09
CA ASP A 15 7.24 48.03 -9.03
C ASP A 15 6.15 48.01 -10.12
N GLN A 16 5.29 49.03 -10.07
CA GLN A 16 4.38 49.39 -11.15
C GLN A 16 5.16 50.16 -12.21
N THR A 17 5.90 49.45 -13.05
CA THR A 17 6.46 50.02 -14.28
C THR A 17 6.31 49.05 -15.44
N SER A 18 5.11 49.04 -16.02
CA SER A 18 4.71 48.67 -17.41
C SER A 18 3.24 48.27 -17.39
N GLY A 19 2.35 49.12 -17.91
CA GLY A 19 0.90 48.91 -17.92
C GLY A 19 0.43 47.83 -18.89
N ASN A 20 0.75 46.57 -18.62
CA ASN A 20 0.04 45.43 -19.20
C ASN A 20 -0.97 44.90 -18.19
N LEU A 21 -2.26 45.16 -18.44
CA LEU A 21 -3.34 44.49 -17.72
C LEU A 21 -3.19 42.98 -17.91
N ILE A 22 -2.99 42.26 -16.80
CA ILE A 22 -2.95 40.80 -16.81
C ILE A 22 -4.36 40.32 -17.18
N HIS A 23 -4.51 39.79 -18.39
CA HIS A 23 -5.74 39.20 -18.92
C HIS A 23 -5.47 37.78 -19.41
N TRP A 24 -6.54 36.98 -19.53
CA TRP A 24 -6.42 35.62 -20.02
C TRP A 24 -6.15 35.63 -21.53
N LYS A 25 -5.11 34.91 -21.94
CA LYS A 25 -4.69 34.72 -23.34
C LYS A 25 -5.34 33.48 -23.95
N THR A 26 -5.37 33.40 -25.27
CA THR A 26 -5.87 32.25 -26.05
C THR A 26 -4.72 31.45 -26.65
N THR A 27 -5.02 30.35 -27.37
CA THR A 27 -4.01 29.54 -28.06
C THR A 27 -3.33 30.25 -29.23
N GLU A 28 -3.88 31.37 -29.68
CA GLU A 28 -3.34 32.19 -30.76
C GLU A 28 -2.24 33.14 -30.25
N ASP A 29 -2.24 33.44 -28.95
CA ASP A 29 -1.19 34.25 -28.33
C ASP A 29 0.11 33.47 -28.19
N PRO A 30 1.27 34.10 -28.44
CA PRO A 30 2.56 33.43 -28.32
C PRO A 30 2.86 33.05 -26.86
N ASP A 31 3.28 31.81 -26.65
CA ASP A 31 3.73 31.28 -25.37
C ASP A 31 5.25 31.09 -25.35
N VAL A 32 5.85 31.20 -24.16
CA VAL A 32 7.27 30.92 -23.93
C VAL A 32 7.41 29.47 -23.48
N VAL A 33 8.31 28.74 -24.13
CA VAL A 33 8.64 27.37 -23.74
C VAL A 33 9.43 27.41 -22.43
N PRO A 34 8.92 26.83 -21.33
CA PRO A 34 9.65 26.80 -20.08
C PRO A 34 10.87 25.88 -20.19
N GLN A 35 11.94 26.22 -19.47
CA GLN A 35 13.07 25.32 -19.36
C GLN A 35 12.67 24.09 -18.53
N GLN A 36 12.66 22.91 -19.17
CA GLN A 36 12.39 21.68 -18.44
C GLN A 36 13.57 21.32 -17.55
N PRO A 37 13.33 20.89 -16.30
CA PRO A 37 14.40 20.50 -15.42
C PRO A 37 15.01 19.19 -15.92
N ARG A 38 16.34 19.15 -16.01
CA ARG A 38 17.06 17.95 -16.42
C ARG A 38 16.87 16.86 -15.36
N PHE A 39 16.43 15.67 -15.78
CA PHE A 39 16.28 14.52 -14.91
C PHE A 39 17.65 13.98 -14.50
N ILE A 40 18.01 14.19 -13.23
CA ILE A 40 19.27 13.78 -12.62
C ILE A 40 18.90 13.12 -11.28
N PRO A 41 18.46 11.86 -11.30
CA PRO A 41 18.12 11.14 -10.10
C PRO A 41 19.39 10.75 -9.33
N ASN A 42 19.33 10.75 -7.99
CA ASN A 42 20.48 10.39 -7.15
C ASN A 42 20.86 8.91 -7.25
N ARG A 43 19.92 8.06 -7.67
CA ARG A 43 20.14 6.65 -7.96
C ARG A 43 19.48 6.30 -9.28
N THR A 44 19.83 5.17 -9.87
CA THR A 44 19.12 4.68 -11.07
C THR A 44 17.67 4.37 -10.69
N PRO A 45 16.65 4.87 -11.41
CA PRO A 45 15.25 4.51 -11.16
C PRO A 45 15.01 3.01 -11.25
N GLY A 46 14.05 2.52 -10.46
CA GLY A 46 13.66 1.13 -10.32
C GLY A 46 14.18 0.48 -9.04
N VAL A 47 14.21 -0.85 -9.04
CA VAL A 47 14.62 -1.69 -7.90
C VAL A 47 16.08 -1.43 -7.52
N GLN A 48 16.35 -1.31 -6.21
CA GLN A 48 17.68 -0.98 -5.67
C GLN A 48 18.38 -2.22 -5.10
N PRO A 49 19.72 -2.17 -4.90
CA PRO A 49 20.43 -3.21 -4.16
C PRO A 49 19.84 -3.45 -2.77
N PRO A 50 19.82 -4.72 -2.29
CA PRO A 50 20.38 -5.90 -2.96
C PRO A 50 19.44 -6.56 -3.98
N LEU A 51 18.21 -6.08 -4.16
CA LEU A 51 17.17 -6.73 -4.96
C LEU A 51 17.27 -6.49 -6.47
N HIS A 52 18.08 -5.53 -6.92
CA HIS A 52 18.26 -5.18 -8.33
C HIS A 52 18.85 -6.28 -9.23
N CYS A 53 19.31 -7.40 -8.66
CA CYS A 53 19.92 -8.51 -9.38
C CYS A 53 19.25 -9.85 -9.03
N GLY A 54 19.20 -10.76 -10.00
CA GLY A 54 18.59 -12.08 -9.84
C GLY A 54 17.06 -12.07 -9.92
N ASN A 55 16.45 -13.21 -9.59
CA ASN A 55 14.99 -13.37 -9.56
C ASN A 55 14.58 -13.83 -8.15
N PRO A 56 14.65 -12.94 -7.14
CA PRO A 56 14.33 -13.28 -5.78
C PRO A 56 12.85 -13.71 -5.67
N SER A 57 12.61 -14.73 -4.87
CA SER A 57 11.27 -15.20 -4.55
C SER A 57 10.45 -14.13 -3.83
N ALA A 58 9.13 -14.29 -3.84
CA ALA A 58 8.21 -13.40 -3.13
C ALA A 58 8.58 -13.21 -1.64
N GLY A 59 9.04 -14.28 -1.00
CA GLY A 59 9.51 -14.28 0.38
C GLY A 59 10.78 -13.46 0.59
N GLU A 60 11.79 -13.65 -0.26
CA GLU A 60 13.06 -12.92 -0.18
C GLU A 60 12.84 -11.41 -0.36
N ILE A 61 12.02 -11.00 -1.34
CA ILE A 61 11.67 -9.59 -1.53
C ILE A 61 10.98 -9.02 -0.28
N PHE A 62 9.97 -9.72 0.25
CA PHE A 62 9.23 -9.27 1.42
C PHE A 62 10.09 -9.18 2.68
N SER A 63 11.05 -10.09 2.85
CA SER A 63 11.97 -10.11 4.00
C SER A 63 12.90 -8.89 4.03
N HIS A 64 12.98 -8.06 2.99
CA HIS A 64 13.64 -6.76 3.08
C HIS A 64 12.75 -5.66 3.69
N PHE A 65 11.42 -5.85 3.71
CA PHE A 65 10.48 -4.95 4.39
C PHE A 65 10.24 -5.36 5.84
N PHE A 66 10.09 -6.66 6.08
CA PHE A 66 9.97 -7.27 7.42
C PHE A 66 11.20 -8.12 7.68
N ASP A 67 12.35 -7.46 7.79
CA ASP A 67 13.63 -8.11 8.05
C ASP A 67 13.79 -8.60 9.50
N ALA A 68 14.96 -9.16 9.80
CA ALA A 68 15.29 -9.66 11.12
C ALA A 68 15.10 -8.60 12.23
N ASP A 69 15.38 -7.33 11.96
CA ASP A 69 15.23 -6.25 12.94
C ASP A 69 13.75 -5.94 13.20
N VAL A 70 12.90 -5.90 12.17
CA VAL A 70 11.46 -5.73 12.36
C VAL A 70 10.88 -6.89 13.14
N LEU A 71 11.21 -8.13 12.75
CA LEU A 71 10.70 -9.33 13.40
C LEU A 71 11.16 -9.41 14.86
N LYS A 72 12.42 -9.09 15.13
CA LYS A 72 12.97 -9.03 16.50
C LYS A 72 12.28 -7.95 17.33
N MET A 73 12.13 -6.74 16.80
CA MET A 73 11.44 -5.64 17.48
C MET A 73 9.99 -6.02 17.84
N LEU A 74 9.23 -6.56 16.88
CA LEU A 74 7.87 -7.02 17.12
C LEU A 74 7.84 -8.13 18.18
N CYS A 75 8.74 -9.10 18.08
CA CYS A 75 8.84 -10.22 19.00
C CYS A 75 9.10 -9.77 20.44
N THR A 76 10.18 -9.00 20.66
CA THR A 76 10.58 -8.51 21.98
C THR A 76 9.48 -7.67 22.62
N ASN A 77 8.90 -6.72 21.88
CA ASN A 77 7.86 -5.84 22.40
C ASN A 77 6.56 -6.59 22.69
N THR A 78 6.23 -7.60 21.89
CA THR A 78 5.05 -8.45 22.08
C THR A 78 5.19 -9.33 23.32
N ASN A 79 6.35 -9.96 23.53
CA ASN A 79 6.63 -10.75 24.74
C ASN A 79 6.54 -9.87 26.00
N LYS A 80 7.16 -8.68 25.97
CA LYS A 80 7.10 -7.72 27.08
C LYS A 80 5.67 -7.26 27.37
N ASN A 81 4.88 -6.97 26.34
CA ASN A 81 3.47 -6.58 26.50
C ASN A 81 2.60 -7.73 27.04
N ALA A 82 2.85 -8.96 26.60
CA ALA A 82 2.14 -10.14 27.10
C ALA A 82 2.43 -10.39 28.58
N ALA A 83 3.70 -10.36 29.00
CA ALA A 83 4.10 -10.48 30.41
C ALA A 83 3.41 -9.43 31.28
N ARG A 84 3.38 -8.17 30.81
CA ARG A 84 2.67 -7.08 31.50
C ARG A 84 1.16 -7.31 31.60
N ASN A 85 0.53 -7.84 30.54
CA ASN A 85 -0.90 -8.14 30.54
C ASN A 85 -1.24 -9.30 31.49
N LEU A 86 -0.38 -10.31 31.62
CA LEU A 86 -0.51 -11.38 32.61
C LEU A 86 -0.38 -10.85 34.04
N GLN A 87 0.61 -10.01 34.31
CA GLN A 87 0.78 -9.35 35.61
C GLN A 87 -0.44 -8.49 36.00
N ARG A 88 -1.13 -7.92 35.01
CA ARG A 88 -2.40 -7.18 35.20
C ARG A 88 -3.62 -8.08 35.39
N GLY A 89 -3.44 -9.40 35.50
CA GLY A 89 -4.50 -10.37 35.77
C GLY A 89 -5.30 -10.82 34.54
N ARG A 90 -4.87 -10.49 33.31
CA ARG A 90 -5.49 -11.09 32.11
C ARG A 90 -5.12 -12.57 32.05
N ARG A 91 -6.09 -13.41 31.67
CA ARG A 91 -5.93 -14.87 31.60
C ARG A 91 -5.80 -15.33 30.15
N PHE A 92 -4.62 -15.82 29.78
CA PHE A 92 -4.34 -16.51 28.53
C PHE A 92 -3.06 -17.34 28.70
N GLU A 93 -2.92 -18.39 27.91
CA GLU A 93 -1.67 -19.16 27.84
C GLU A 93 -0.65 -18.36 27.02
N TRP A 94 0.57 -18.25 27.54
CA TRP A 94 1.66 -17.55 26.87
C TRP A 94 2.94 -18.35 26.98
N GLU A 95 3.53 -18.62 25.81
CA GLU A 95 4.89 -19.09 25.67
C GLU A 95 5.69 -17.95 25.04
N GLU A 96 6.95 -17.83 25.45
CA GLU A 96 7.81 -16.78 24.93
C GLU A 96 7.97 -16.95 23.42
N LEU A 97 7.57 -15.93 22.66
CA LEU A 97 7.65 -15.97 21.20
C LEU A 97 9.10 -15.84 20.74
N THR A 98 9.36 -16.43 19.59
CA THR A 98 10.55 -16.19 18.76
C THR A 98 10.19 -15.37 17.52
N PRO A 99 11.16 -14.78 16.81
CA PRO A 99 10.92 -14.12 15.52
C PRO A 99 10.21 -15.04 14.50
N VAL A 100 10.45 -16.35 14.55
CA VAL A 100 9.80 -17.34 13.70
C VAL A 100 8.29 -17.43 13.98
N ASP A 101 7.88 -17.30 15.25
CA ASP A 101 6.45 -17.31 15.61
C ASP A 101 5.73 -16.07 15.09
N ILE A 102 6.40 -14.91 15.13
CA ILE A 102 5.91 -13.67 14.49
C ILE A 102 5.80 -13.86 12.98
N GLN A 103 6.81 -14.46 12.34
CA GLN A 103 6.79 -14.74 10.90
C GLN A 103 5.61 -15.64 10.52
N LYS A 104 5.38 -16.75 11.26
CA LYS A 104 4.22 -17.63 11.07
C LYS A 104 2.89 -16.90 11.30
N TYR A 105 2.82 -16.03 12.31
CA TYR A 105 1.66 -15.19 12.56
C TYR A 105 1.34 -14.27 11.37
N LEU A 106 2.35 -13.59 10.80
CA LEU A 106 2.21 -12.78 9.59
C LEU A 106 1.75 -13.63 8.40
N GLY A 107 2.36 -14.81 8.21
CA GLY A 107 1.95 -15.78 7.18
C GLY A 107 0.47 -16.17 7.31
N LEU A 108 0.00 -16.45 8.52
CA LEU A 108 -1.42 -16.74 8.76
C LEU A 108 -2.34 -15.54 8.50
N LEU A 109 -1.88 -14.30 8.77
CA LEU A 109 -2.65 -13.11 8.39
C LEU A 109 -2.84 -13.02 6.87
N LEU A 110 -1.78 -13.29 6.10
CA LEU A 110 -1.84 -13.33 4.63
C LEU A 110 -2.72 -14.48 4.12
N TYR A 111 -2.55 -15.69 4.67
CA TYR A 111 -3.39 -16.84 4.36
C TYR A 111 -4.88 -16.49 4.50
N MET A 112 -5.26 -15.88 5.63
CA MET A 112 -6.64 -15.49 5.89
C MET A 112 -7.10 -14.21 5.17
N ALA A 113 -6.19 -13.55 4.44
CA ALA A 113 -6.51 -12.42 3.57
C ALA A 113 -6.88 -12.89 2.15
N ILE A 114 -6.22 -13.97 1.70
CA ILE A 114 -6.54 -14.72 0.48
C ILE A 114 -7.81 -15.55 0.71
N LEU A 115 -7.79 -16.48 1.68
CA LEU A 115 -8.95 -17.28 2.04
C LEU A 115 -9.81 -16.54 3.05
N ARG A 116 -11.04 -16.17 2.67
CA ARG A 116 -11.97 -15.42 3.56
C ARG A 116 -13.02 -16.34 4.17
N LEU A 117 -12.95 -16.53 5.48
CA LEU A 117 -14.02 -17.15 6.26
C LEU A 117 -14.80 -16.11 7.09
N PRO A 118 -16.07 -16.37 7.43
CA PRO A 118 -16.91 -15.42 8.18
C PRO A 118 -16.34 -15.02 9.55
N LYS A 119 -15.72 -15.95 10.29
CA LYS A 119 -15.07 -15.69 11.58
C LYS A 119 -13.65 -16.23 11.59
N ILE A 120 -12.75 -15.58 12.34
CA ILE A 120 -11.37 -16.05 12.52
C ILE A 120 -11.35 -17.45 13.16
N SER A 121 -12.25 -17.73 14.10
CA SER A 121 -12.36 -19.07 14.71
C SER A 121 -12.71 -20.17 13.71
N ASP A 122 -13.26 -19.82 12.54
CA ASP A 122 -13.71 -20.80 11.56
C ASP A 122 -12.53 -21.52 10.91
N PHE A 123 -11.34 -20.90 10.87
CA PHE A 123 -10.10 -21.53 10.38
C PHE A 123 -9.62 -22.71 11.23
N TRP A 124 -10.18 -22.90 12.42
CA TRP A 124 -9.87 -24.00 13.34
C TRP A 124 -11.09 -24.89 13.62
N ARG A 125 -12.08 -24.92 12.71
CA ARG A 125 -13.18 -25.90 12.77
C ARG A 125 -12.67 -27.30 12.43
N THR A 126 -13.05 -28.29 13.23
CA THR A 126 -12.64 -29.70 13.05
C THR A 126 -13.79 -30.67 12.82
N LYS A 127 -15.05 -30.24 13.01
CA LYS A 127 -16.22 -31.13 13.04
C LYS A 127 -17.24 -30.83 11.93
N THR A 128 -16.88 -30.07 10.91
CA THR A 128 -17.80 -29.67 9.85
C THR A 128 -17.13 -29.79 8.48
N ILE A 129 -17.94 -29.87 7.43
CA ILE A 129 -17.48 -29.84 6.03
C ILE A 129 -16.72 -28.56 5.66
N PHE A 130 -16.78 -27.52 6.51
CA PHE A 130 -16.07 -26.26 6.36
C PHE A 130 -14.70 -26.25 7.08
N GLN A 131 -14.17 -27.41 7.44
CA GLN A 131 -12.86 -27.50 8.09
C GLN A 131 -11.74 -27.04 7.15
N THR A 132 -10.77 -26.32 7.72
CA THR A 132 -9.52 -25.95 7.04
C THR A 132 -8.38 -26.52 7.87
N PRO A 133 -7.77 -27.66 7.49
CA PRO A 133 -6.79 -28.33 8.33
C PRO A 133 -5.48 -27.55 8.47
N PHE A 134 -5.13 -26.73 7.48
CA PHE A 134 -3.82 -26.10 7.37
C PHE A 134 -3.50 -25.06 8.48
N PRO A 135 -4.37 -24.09 8.85
CA PRO A 135 -4.05 -23.15 9.92
C PRO A 135 -3.73 -23.83 11.27
N ALA A 136 -4.43 -24.91 11.58
CA ALA A 136 -4.23 -25.67 12.82
C ALA A 136 -2.91 -26.44 12.85
N SER A 137 -2.32 -26.79 11.70
CA SER A 137 -1.00 -27.42 11.63
C SER A 137 0.15 -26.44 11.84
N ILE A 138 -0.08 -25.13 11.66
CA ILE A 138 0.93 -24.08 11.87
C ILE A 138 0.91 -23.58 13.30
N MET A 139 -0.28 -23.21 13.81
CA MET A 139 -0.43 -22.54 15.09
C MET A 139 -1.80 -22.86 15.69
N SER A 140 -1.85 -23.05 17.01
CA SER A 140 -3.13 -23.25 17.68
C SER A 140 -4.00 -21.99 17.62
N ARG A 141 -5.32 -22.16 17.65
CA ARG A 141 -6.27 -21.03 17.68
C ARG A 141 -6.01 -20.10 18.86
N ASN A 142 -5.71 -20.67 20.02
CA ASN A 142 -5.49 -19.91 21.25
C ASN A 142 -4.21 -19.10 21.16
N GLN A 143 -3.12 -19.68 20.64
CA GLN A 143 -1.86 -18.97 20.40
C GLN A 143 -2.06 -17.83 19.40
N PHE A 144 -2.74 -18.05 18.27
CA PHE A 144 -3.03 -16.99 17.30
C PHE A 144 -3.81 -15.82 17.92
N TYR A 145 -4.81 -16.12 18.77
CA TYR A 145 -5.55 -15.09 19.49
C TYR A 145 -4.70 -14.38 20.55
N ALA A 146 -3.85 -15.11 21.27
CA ALA A 146 -2.94 -14.55 22.26
C ALA A 146 -1.96 -13.57 21.59
N ILE A 147 -1.33 -13.97 20.48
CA ILE A 147 -0.45 -13.08 19.70
C ILE A 147 -1.25 -11.88 19.19
N SER A 148 -2.42 -12.10 18.57
CA SER A 148 -3.26 -11.01 18.09
C SER A 148 -3.64 -10.01 19.18
N ALA A 149 -3.87 -10.48 20.42
CA ALA A 149 -4.22 -9.64 21.55
C ALA A 149 -3.03 -8.86 22.12
N ASN A 150 -1.80 -9.35 21.97
CA ASN A 150 -0.60 -8.79 22.58
C ASN A 150 0.42 -8.19 21.61
N ILE A 151 0.27 -8.38 20.29
CA ILE A 151 1.17 -7.83 19.26
C ILE A 151 1.37 -6.31 19.48
N HIS A 152 2.63 -5.89 19.54
CA HIS A 152 3.01 -4.54 19.95
C HIS A 152 4.26 -4.05 19.20
N MET A 153 4.28 -2.77 18.81
CA MET A 153 5.26 -2.21 17.83
C MET A 153 6.28 -1.23 18.46
N SER A 154 6.29 -1.11 19.77
CA SER A 154 7.07 -0.14 20.57
C SER A 154 7.39 -0.74 21.92
N ASP A 155 8.33 -0.19 22.67
CA ASP A 155 8.60 -0.70 24.02
C ASP A 155 7.42 -0.34 24.97
N PRO A 156 6.77 -1.33 25.61
CA PRO A 156 5.66 -1.08 26.52
C PRO A 156 5.97 -0.18 27.73
N ASP A 157 7.22 -0.07 28.16
CA ASP A 157 7.63 0.80 29.27
C ASP A 157 7.85 2.23 28.78
N GLU A 158 8.48 2.42 27.62
CA GLU A 158 8.58 3.74 26.97
C GLU A 158 7.21 4.32 26.65
N ASP A 159 6.26 3.46 26.24
CA ASP A 159 4.86 3.83 26.06
C ASP A 159 4.25 4.47 27.32
N VAL A 160 4.60 3.96 28.52
CA VAL A 160 4.11 4.51 29.79
C VAL A 160 4.68 5.89 30.03
N GLU A 161 5.98 6.03 29.84
CA GLU A 161 6.65 7.32 30.04
C GLU A 161 6.15 8.36 29.06
N ASN A 162 5.84 7.97 27.82
CA ASN A 162 5.22 8.87 26.87
C ASN A 162 3.74 9.17 27.20
N ASP A 163 2.95 8.17 27.61
CA ASP A 163 1.55 8.37 28.02
C ASP A 163 1.43 9.35 29.20
N LYS A 164 2.40 9.40 30.12
CA LYS A 164 2.47 10.39 31.22
C LYS A 164 2.61 11.82 30.71
N LYS A 165 3.21 12.03 29.53
CA LYS A 165 3.42 13.35 28.92
C LYS A 165 2.18 13.89 28.23
N LYS A 166 1.10 13.11 28.14
CA LYS A 166 -0.11 13.46 27.38
C LYS A 166 -0.66 14.82 27.79
N GLY A 167 -0.82 15.70 26.80
CA GLY A 167 -1.26 17.10 27.01
C GLY A 167 -0.11 18.11 27.03
N SER A 168 1.14 17.64 27.15
CA SER A 168 2.33 18.48 26.94
C SER A 168 2.78 18.47 25.47
N GLU A 169 3.63 19.44 25.10
CA GLU A 169 4.27 19.51 23.78
C GLU A 169 5.21 18.34 23.51
N SER A 170 5.76 17.72 24.56
CA SER A 170 6.68 16.57 24.47
C SER A 170 5.97 15.23 24.24
N TYR A 171 4.64 15.22 24.19
CA TYR A 171 3.86 14.00 23.94
C TYR A 171 3.90 13.61 22.47
N ASP A 172 4.45 12.43 22.18
CA ASP A 172 4.32 11.84 20.86
C ASP A 172 3.01 11.05 20.77
N CYS A 173 2.05 11.53 19.97
CA CYS A 173 0.79 10.83 19.75
C CYS A 173 0.91 9.54 18.92
N LEU A 174 2.03 9.33 18.23
CA LEU A 174 2.32 8.14 17.42
C LEU A 174 3.29 7.16 18.07
N HIS A 175 3.76 7.41 19.30
CA HIS A 175 4.79 6.62 19.98
C HIS A 175 4.61 5.09 19.84
N ARG A 176 3.36 4.60 19.96
CA ARG A 176 3.06 3.16 19.89
C ARG A 176 3.39 2.48 18.56
N ILE A 177 3.53 3.25 17.48
CA ILE A 177 3.89 2.77 16.14
C ILE A 177 5.16 3.43 15.62
N ARG A 178 5.77 4.35 16.38
CA ARG A 178 6.91 5.16 15.95
C ARG A 178 8.07 4.29 15.44
N PRO A 179 8.51 3.23 16.17
CA PRO A 179 9.62 2.41 15.70
C PRO A 179 9.30 1.74 14.37
N LEU A 180 8.15 1.06 14.27
CA LEU A 180 7.74 0.41 13.02
C LEU A 180 7.53 1.41 11.87
N LEU A 181 6.98 2.60 12.14
CA LEU A 181 6.73 3.61 11.11
C LEU A 181 8.03 4.08 10.47
N GLU A 182 9.04 4.40 11.27
CA GLU A 182 10.35 4.86 10.78
C GLU A 182 11.07 3.75 10.01
N MET A 183 11.06 2.56 10.60
CA MET A 183 11.50 1.32 9.99
C MET A 183 10.89 1.08 8.59
N MET A 184 9.59 1.24 8.45
CA MET A 184 8.91 1.02 7.17
C MET A 184 9.25 2.11 6.15
N ARG A 185 9.27 3.39 6.56
CA ARG A 185 9.62 4.51 5.68
C ARG A 185 11.03 4.38 5.11
N ILE A 186 12.01 4.02 5.96
CA ILE A 186 13.39 3.79 5.51
C ILE A 186 13.43 2.67 4.46
N ARG A 187 12.71 1.55 4.70
CA ARG A 187 12.72 0.40 3.80
C ARG A 187 12.07 0.71 2.44
N THR A 188 10.91 1.37 2.43
CA THR A 188 10.24 1.76 1.17
C THR A 188 11.12 2.69 0.32
N MET A 189 11.86 3.61 0.94
CA MET A 189 12.79 4.48 0.22
C MET A 189 14.07 3.74 -0.19
N SER A 190 14.59 2.84 0.64
CA SER A 190 15.87 2.18 0.34
C SER A 190 15.80 1.21 -0.83
N LEU A 191 14.72 0.42 -0.94
CA LEU A 191 14.60 -0.74 -1.85
C LEU A 191 14.17 -0.37 -3.27
N TYR A 192 13.73 0.86 -3.49
CA TYR A 192 13.18 1.32 -4.76
C TYR A 192 13.51 2.78 -4.96
N HIS A 193 13.81 3.18 -6.19
CA HIS A 193 13.98 4.58 -6.55
C HIS A 193 12.99 4.96 -7.66
N PRO A 194 12.20 6.03 -7.49
CA PRO A 194 11.08 6.27 -8.39
C PRO A 194 11.48 6.75 -9.77
N SER A 195 10.59 6.50 -10.73
CA SER A 195 10.61 7.11 -12.06
C SER A 195 10.41 8.63 -12.00
N GLN A 196 10.69 9.34 -13.10
CA GLN A 196 10.68 10.81 -13.14
C GLN A 196 9.36 11.44 -12.67
N ASN A 197 8.23 10.80 -12.95
CA ASN A 197 6.90 11.34 -12.67
C ASN A 197 6.38 10.70 -11.38
N ILE A 198 6.06 11.50 -10.37
CA ILE A 198 5.62 11.03 -9.05
C ILE A 198 4.38 11.80 -8.61
N SER A 199 3.51 11.19 -7.81
CA SER A 199 2.31 11.85 -7.33
C SER A 199 2.19 11.90 -5.80
N VAL A 200 1.63 13.02 -5.32
CA VAL A 200 1.30 13.23 -3.91
C VAL A 200 -0.20 13.32 -3.76
N ASP A 201 -0.76 12.43 -2.95
CA ASP A 201 -2.17 12.42 -2.59
C ASP A 201 -2.40 11.77 -1.22
N GLU A 202 -3.67 11.60 -0.86
CA GLU A 202 -4.14 11.22 0.45
C GLU A 202 -4.76 9.83 0.44
N ARG A 203 -4.32 9.02 1.39
CA ARG A 203 -4.80 7.67 1.62
C ARG A 203 -5.63 7.61 2.91
N MET A 204 -6.75 6.90 2.86
CA MET A 204 -7.64 6.68 4.01
C MET A 204 -7.61 5.24 4.48
N VAL A 205 -7.16 5.03 5.72
CA VAL A 205 -7.16 3.72 6.36
C VAL A 205 -8.31 3.62 7.34
N ALA A 206 -9.29 2.75 7.06
CA ALA A 206 -10.49 2.60 7.87
C ALA A 206 -10.14 2.19 9.30
N THR A 207 -10.75 2.83 10.31
CA THR A 207 -10.56 2.40 11.70
C THR A 207 -11.83 2.55 12.53
N LYS A 208 -12.04 1.61 13.46
CA LYS A 208 -13.08 1.68 14.49
C LYS A 208 -12.56 2.21 15.82
N ALA A 209 -11.27 2.56 15.89
CA ALA A 209 -10.70 3.22 17.06
C ALA A 209 -11.35 4.60 17.30
N ARG A 210 -11.44 4.99 18.58
CA ARG A 210 -11.89 6.31 19.02
C ARG A 210 -10.64 7.14 19.33
N LEU A 211 -10.27 8.04 18.44
CA LEU A 211 -9.04 8.85 18.53
C LEU A 211 -9.27 10.25 17.96
N GLY A 212 -8.54 11.24 18.48
CA GLY A 212 -8.57 12.61 17.97
C GLY A 212 -7.97 12.78 16.56
N ILE A 213 -7.03 11.93 16.15
CA ILE A 213 -6.36 12.03 14.83
C ILE A 213 -7.23 11.48 13.68
N LYS A 214 -8.36 10.85 13.98
CA LYS A 214 -9.25 10.27 12.97
C LYS A 214 -9.91 11.37 12.13
N GLN A 215 -9.81 11.25 10.81
CA GLN A 215 -10.33 12.23 9.85
C GLN A 215 -11.59 11.74 9.15
N TYR A 216 -12.40 12.72 8.72
CA TYR A 216 -13.51 12.52 7.80
C TYR A 216 -13.14 13.11 6.43
N MET A 217 -13.24 12.32 5.37
CA MET A 217 -13.05 12.77 3.99
C MET A 217 -14.27 12.33 3.17
N ARG A 218 -15.10 13.30 2.77
CA ARG A 218 -16.40 13.06 2.13
C ARG A 218 -16.29 12.26 0.84
N ASP A 219 -15.27 12.57 0.05
CA ASP A 219 -15.16 12.15 -1.35
C ASP A 219 -14.34 10.86 -1.54
N LYS A 220 -13.68 10.36 -0.48
CA LYS A 220 -12.98 9.06 -0.53
C LYS A 220 -13.94 7.92 -0.18
N PRO A 221 -13.77 6.70 -0.75
CA PRO A 221 -14.60 5.53 -0.43
C PRO A 221 -14.62 5.22 1.07
N THR A 222 -13.43 5.26 1.70
CA THR A 222 -13.29 5.19 3.16
C THR A 222 -13.44 6.60 3.75
N LYS A 223 -14.67 6.95 4.11
CA LYS A 223 -14.96 8.31 4.63
C LYS A 223 -14.37 8.60 5.99
N TRP A 224 -14.25 7.61 6.87
CA TRP A 224 -13.78 7.78 8.26
C TRP A 224 -12.57 6.88 8.54
N GLY A 225 -11.43 7.48 8.83
CA GLY A 225 -10.18 6.72 8.96
C GLY A 225 -8.99 7.53 9.45
N LEU A 226 -7.84 6.87 9.47
CA LEU A 226 -6.54 7.53 9.61
C LEU A 226 -6.14 8.06 8.23
N LYS A 227 -5.81 9.35 8.15
CA LYS A 227 -5.38 10.00 6.91
C LYS A 227 -3.85 9.92 6.80
N PHE A 228 -3.35 9.36 5.72
CA PHE A 228 -1.94 9.39 5.35
C PHE A 228 -1.77 10.32 4.16
N PHE A 229 -0.74 11.15 4.19
CA PHE A 229 -0.18 11.77 3.00
C PHE A 229 0.82 10.80 2.39
N VAL A 230 0.74 10.55 1.09
CA VAL A 230 1.50 9.50 0.42
C VAL A 230 2.19 10.08 -0.81
N LEU A 231 3.47 9.76 -0.97
CA LEU A 231 4.22 9.92 -2.19
C LEU A 231 4.31 8.58 -2.91
N ALA A 232 3.86 8.51 -4.16
CA ALA A 232 3.86 7.28 -4.93
C ALA A 232 4.43 7.47 -6.35
N ASP A 233 5.00 6.39 -6.88
CA ASP A 233 5.39 6.30 -8.29
C ASP A 233 4.16 5.91 -9.14
N VAL A 234 4.25 6.12 -10.46
CA VAL A 234 3.19 5.85 -11.43
C VAL A 234 2.76 4.37 -11.43
N ASN A 235 3.69 3.46 -11.15
CA ASN A 235 3.40 2.02 -11.03
C ASN A 235 2.62 1.66 -9.73
N GLY A 236 2.39 2.62 -8.84
CA GLY A 236 1.71 2.47 -7.56
C GLY A 236 2.62 2.10 -6.38
N TYR A 237 3.94 2.17 -6.53
CA TYR A 237 4.88 1.94 -5.43
C TYR A 237 4.74 3.05 -4.40
N THR A 238 4.48 2.70 -3.13
CA THR A 238 4.46 3.68 -2.04
C THR A 238 5.90 4.02 -1.66
N ILE A 239 6.37 5.23 -1.97
CA ILE A 239 7.76 5.68 -1.77
C ILE A 239 7.96 6.17 -0.33
N ASP A 240 7.15 7.15 0.08
CA ASP A 240 7.15 7.71 1.43
C ASP A 240 5.72 8.09 1.84
N PHE A 241 5.50 8.23 3.14
CA PHE A 241 4.20 8.57 3.70
C PHE A 241 4.32 9.25 5.06
N LYS A 242 3.29 10.03 5.39
CA LYS A 242 3.16 10.73 6.68
C LYS A 242 1.76 10.58 7.23
N LEU A 243 1.64 10.06 8.46
CA LEU A 243 0.38 9.98 9.16
C LEU A 243 -0.03 11.38 9.65
N TYR A 244 -1.22 11.83 9.28
CA TYR A 244 -1.76 13.10 9.75
C TYR A 244 -2.14 13.01 11.23
N THR A 245 -1.56 13.91 12.04
CA THR A 245 -1.76 13.96 13.50
C THR A 245 -2.57 15.17 13.96
N GLY A 246 -3.09 15.98 13.03
CA GLY A 246 -3.74 17.26 13.34
C GLY A 246 -2.85 18.46 13.04
N LYS A 247 -2.98 19.53 13.83
CA LYS A 247 -2.14 20.72 13.71
C LYS A 247 -0.70 20.37 14.12
N SER A 248 0.27 20.70 13.26
CA SER A 248 1.69 20.55 13.56
C SER A 248 2.18 21.75 14.39
N ASN A 249 3.04 21.49 15.38
CA ASN A 249 3.75 22.54 16.12
C ASN A 249 4.94 23.11 15.33
N VAL A 250 5.34 22.47 14.23
CA VAL A 250 6.49 22.82 13.38
C VAL A 250 6.02 23.29 12.00
N ALA A 251 4.97 24.12 11.96
CA ALA A 251 4.45 24.66 10.71
C ALA A 251 5.41 25.74 10.17
N SER A 252 5.70 25.74 8.86
CA SER A 252 6.57 26.76 8.26
C SER A 252 5.94 28.14 8.18
N GLY A 253 4.65 28.26 8.48
CA GLY A 253 3.82 29.44 8.22
C GLY A 253 3.22 29.46 6.81
N ASN A 254 3.69 28.62 5.87
CA ASN A 254 3.22 28.56 4.49
C ASN A 254 1.97 27.69 4.28
N GLY A 255 1.48 27.06 5.35
CA GLY A 255 0.27 26.24 5.37
C GLY A 255 0.52 24.74 5.20
N LEU A 256 -0.47 23.94 5.63
CA LEU A 256 -0.36 22.48 5.70
C LEU A 256 -0.03 21.83 4.35
N SER A 257 -0.62 22.31 3.25
CA SER A 257 -0.38 21.77 1.91
C SER A 257 1.09 21.91 1.50
N PHE A 258 1.70 23.07 1.78
CA PHE A 258 3.10 23.34 1.49
C PHE A 258 4.00 22.44 2.33
N ASP A 259 3.76 22.40 3.64
CA ASP A 259 4.58 21.64 4.60
C ASP A 259 4.56 20.14 4.33
N VAL A 260 3.40 19.61 3.90
CA VAL A 260 3.27 18.20 3.56
C VAL A 260 4.10 17.84 2.34
N VAL A 261 3.92 18.55 1.23
CA VAL A 261 4.63 18.25 -0.03
C VAL A 261 6.13 18.40 0.16
N THR A 262 6.58 19.51 0.75
CA THR A 262 8.01 19.73 1.01
C THR A 262 8.61 18.70 1.98
N SER A 263 7.83 18.17 2.92
CA SER A 263 8.32 17.10 3.81
C SER A 263 8.40 15.72 3.15
N LEU A 264 7.62 15.45 2.10
CA LEU A 264 7.64 14.20 1.35
C LEU A 264 8.66 14.24 0.19
N ILE A 265 8.84 15.41 -0.42
CA ILE A 265 9.80 15.61 -1.51
C ILE A 265 11.18 15.88 -0.93
N ASN A 266 11.92 14.80 -0.70
CA ASN A 266 13.28 14.86 -0.20
C ASN A 266 14.29 14.90 -1.37
N LYS A 267 14.97 16.03 -1.55
CA LYS A 267 15.98 16.23 -2.59
C LYS A 267 17.23 15.38 -2.42
N ASP A 268 17.68 15.14 -1.19
CA ASP A 268 18.84 14.28 -0.91
C ASP A 268 18.54 12.82 -1.27
N TYR A 269 17.27 12.44 -1.23
CA TYR A 269 16.81 11.15 -1.67
C TYR A 269 16.60 11.07 -3.19
N LEU A 270 15.88 12.04 -3.77
CA LEU A 270 15.45 12.03 -5.17
C LEU A 270 16.56 12.46 -6.13
N GLY A 271 17.25 13.57 -5.85
CA GLY A 271 18.01 14.33 -6.85
C GLY A 271 17.16 15.45 -7.45
N SER A 272 17.30 15.71 -8.75
CA SER A 272 16.57 16.80 -9.44
C SER A 272 15.89 16.34 -10.73
N GLY A 273 14.97 17.17 -11.25
CA GLY A 273 14.26 16.92 -12.50
C GLY A 273 13.09 15.96 -12.42
N TYR A 274 12.66 15.61 -11.21
CA TYR A 274 11.37 14.96 -10.97
C TYR A 274 10.22 15.92 -11.24
N ILE A 275 9.10 15.36 -11.70
CA ILE A 275 7.85 16.08 -11.93
C ILE A 275 6.80 15.58 -10.95
N ILE A 276 6.30 16.50 -10.12
CA ILE A 276 5.38 16.22 -9.02
C ILE A 276 3.95 16.54 -9.47
N TYR A 277 3.10 15.52 -9.42
CA TYR A 277 1.67 15.66 -9.68
C TYR A 277 0.89 15.67 -8.38
N CYS A 278 0.04 16.67 -8.19
CA CYS A 278 -0.74 16.78 -6.96
C CYS A 278 -2.13 17.39 -7.22
N ASP A 279 -3.07 17.10 -6.33
CA ASP A 279 -4.43 17.59 -6.43
C ASP A 279 -4.55 19.09 -6.08
N ASN A 280 -5.79 19.58 -6.08
CA ASN A 280 -6.11 20.97 -5.75
C ASN A 280 -6.01 21.33 -4.27
N PHE A 281 -5.86 20.37 -3.36
CA PHE A 281 -5.52 20.65 -1.97
C PHE A 281 -4.07 21.13 -1.88
N TYR A 282 -3.15 20.51 -2.62
CA TYR A 282 -1.72 20.87 -2.60
C TYR A 282 -1.34 22.05 -3.49
N THR A 283 -1.90 22.09 -4.69
CA THR A 283 -1.43 22.97 -5.79
C THR A 283 -1.54 24.45 -5.47
N GLY A 284 -0.42 25.18 -5.49
CA GLY A 284 -0.42 26.63 -5.31
C GLY A 284 0.86 27.30 -5.81
N PRO A 285 0.81 28.60 -6.18
CA PRO A 285 1.94 29.32 -6.78
C PRO A 285 3.20 29.29 -5.91
N LEU A 286 3.06 29.56 -4.60
CA LEU A 286 4.19 29.55 -3.66
C LEU A 286 4.90 28.19 -3.62
N LEU A 287 4.14 27.10 -3.57
CA LEU A 287 4.69 25.73 -3.56
C LEU A 287 5.42 25.43 -4.88
N PHE A 288 4.82 25.77 -6.02
CA PHE A 288 5.38 25.42 -7.33
C PHE A 288 6.62 26.25 -7.65
N HIS A 289 6.66 27.51 -7.22
CA HIS A 289 7.86 28.32 -7.29
C HIS A 289 8.98 27.74 -6.41
N HIS A 290 8.67 27.37 -5.16
CA HIS A 290 9.65 26.74 -4.26
C HIS A 290 10.20 25.41 -4.82
N LEU A 291 9.33 24.55 -5.36
CA LEU A 291 9.75 23.30 -6.01
C LEU A 291 10.65 23.57 -7.22
N GLY A 292 10.30 24.57 -8.05
CA GLY A 292 11.12 25.01 -9.17
C GLY A 292 12.53 25.44 -8.76
N GLN A 293 12.65 26.26 -7.71
CA GLN A 293 13.95 26.67 -7.13
C GLN A 293 14.79 25.48 -6.64
N GLN A 294 14.13 24.39 -6.22
CA GLN A 294 14.80 23.16 -5.81
C GLN A 294 15.15 22.23 -6.99
N GLY A 295 14.77 22.58 -8.22
CA GLY A 295 15.02 21.80 -9.43
C GLY A 295 13.94 20.76 -9.73
N PHE A 296 12.72 20.95 -9.21
CA PHE A 296 11.58 20.08 -9.44
C PHE A 296 10.52 20.72 -10.34
N GLY A 297 9.97 19.91 -11.23
CA GLY A 297 8.74 20.23 -11.94
C GLY A 297 7.51 19.92 -11.09
N ALA A 298 6.42 20.61 -11.37
CA ALA A 298 5.14 20.41 -10.72
C ALA A 298 3.97 20.68 -11.67
N CYS A 299 2.91 19.90 -11.53
CA CYS A 299 1.67 20.03 -12.28
C CYS A 299 0.49 19.61 -11.41
N GLY A 300 -0.55 20.43 -11.34
CA GLY A 300 -1.70 20.10 -10.51
C GLY A 300 -2.92 20.92 -10.83
N THR A 301 -4.08 20.41 -10.43
CA THR A 301 -5.32 21.21 -10.50
C THR A 301 -5.31 22.27 -9.41
N TYR A 302 -5.79 23.49 -9.64
CA TYR A 302 -5.84 24.52 -8.59
C TYR A 302 -7.25 24.99 -8.29
N ARG A 303 -7.43 25.62 -7.11
CA ARG A 303 -8.70 26.26 -6.70
C ARG A 303 -8.63 27.75 -6.97
N GLN A 304 -9.65 28.30 -7.63
CA GLN A 304 -9.82 29.74 -7.78
C GLN A 304 -9.88 30.42 -6.39
N GLY A 305 -9.27 31.60 -6.25
CA GLY A 305 -9.23 32.33 -4.97
C GLY A 305 -8.11 31.91 -4.01
N ARG A 306 -7.30 30.90 -4.34
CA ARG A 306 -6.06 30.60 -3.61
C ARG A 306 -5.06 31.75 -3.79
N ALA A 307 -4.32 32.10 -2.73
CA ALA A 307 -3.34 33.18 -2.77
C ALA A 307 -2.33 33.01 -3.92
N GLY A 308 -2.07 34.09 -4.66
CA GLY A 308 -1.20 34.12 -5.84
C GLY A 308 -1.82 33.61 -7.14
N VAL A 309 -3.02 33.02 -7.11
CA VAL A 309 -3.71 32.62 -8.35
C VAL A 309 -4.33 33.87 -9.00
N PRO A 310 -4.19 34.06 -10.33
CA PRO A 310 -4.80 35.19 -11.03
C PRO A 310 -6.30 35.31 -10.77
N SER A 311 -6.73 36.49 -10.32
CA SER A 311 -8.14 36.81 -10.01
C SER A 311 -8.87 37.51 -11.16
N THR A 312 -8.13 38.01 -12.16
CA THR A 312 -8.68 38.66 -13.35
C THR A 312 -9.72 37.78 -14.05
N GLN A 313 -10.81 38.40 -14.50
CA GLN A 313 -11.87 37.75 -15.29
C GLN A 313 -11.84 38.19 -16.75
N GLU A 314 -10.94 39.09 -17.12
CA GLU A 314 -10.83 39.59 -18.49
C GLU A 314 -10.42 38.45 -19.44
N ASN A 315 -11.30 38.16 -20.41
CA ASN A 315 -11.21 37.01 -21.33
C ASN A 315 -11.14 35.62 -20.66
N ALA A 316 -11.55 35.50 -19.39
CA ALA A 316 -11.65 34.21 -18.72
C ALA A 316 -12.72 33.32 -19.39
N LEU A 317 -12.58 32.00 -19.22
CA LEU A 317 -13.64 31.08 -19.62
C LEU A 317 -14.92 31.30 -18.81
N THR A 318 -16.05 31.02 -19.44
CA THR A 318 -17.38 31.03 -18.82
C THR A 318 -18.08 29.71 -19.09
N GLU A 319 -19.19 29.44 -18.41
CA GLU A 319 -20.00 28.23 -18.66
C GLU A 319 -20.51 28.13 -20.10
N LYS A 320 -20.57 29.26 -20.82
CA LYS A 320 -20.99 29.34 -22.22
C LYS A 320 -19.84 29.14 -23.21
N SER A 321 -18.59 29.09 -22.74
CA SER A 321 -17.44 28.90 -23.61
C SER A 321 -17.52 27.55 -24.33
N PRO A 322 -17.17 27.49 -25.63
CA PRO A 322 -17.16 26.23 -26.36
C PRO A 322 -16.25 25.19 -25.71
N ARG A 323 -16.66 23.92 -25.74
CA ARG A 323 -15.82 22.81 -25.30
C ARG A 323 -14.52 22.77 -26.12
N GLY A 324 -13.40 22.58 -25.44
CA GLY A 324 -12.06 22.67 -26.02
C GLY A 324 -11.43 24.06 -25.93
N SER A 325 -12.16 25.08 -25.51
CA SER A 325 -11.59 26.41 -25.30
C SER A 325 -10.49 26.36 -24.24
N ILE A 326 -9.34 26.95 -24.57
CA ILE A 326 -8.18 27.07 -23.69
C ILE A 326 -7.95 28.55 -23.40
N ARG A 327 -7.70 28.87 -22.13
CA ARG A 327 -7.27 30.19 -21.67
C ARG A 327 -6.06 30.03 -20.77
N TRP A 328 -5.12 30.96 -20.84
CA TRP A 328 -3.92 30.88 -20.02
C TRP A 328 -3.38 32.24 -19.57
N ILE A 329 -2.61 32.19 -18.48
CA ILE A 329 -1.80 33.31 -17.97
C ILE A 329 -0.44 32.71 -17.59
N ARG A 330 0.64 33.43 -17.90
CA ARG A 330 1.99 33.07 -17.48
C ARG A 330 2.56 34.17 -16.58
N ASP A 331 3.11 33.74 -15.45
CA ASP A 331 3.77 34.59 -14.46
C ASP A 331 5.15 33.98 -14.15
N GLY A 332 6.19 34.54 -14.77
CA GLY A 332 7.50 33.90 -14.83
C GLY A 332 7.42 32.48 -15.40
N ASP A 333 7.88 31.49 -14.64
CA ASP A 333 7.84 30.08 -15.02
C ASP A 333 6.47 29.43 -14.75
N LEU A 334 5.58 30.08 -14.00
CA LEU A 334 4.27 29.54 -13.66
C LEU A 334 3.29 29.76 -14.81
N LEU A 335 2.67 28.67 -15.24
CA LEU A 335 1.62 28.62 -16.22
C LEU A 335 0.29 28.26 -15.55
N PHE A 336 -0.67 29.17 -15.63
CA PHE A 336 -2.06 28.95 -15.26
C PHE A 336 -2.86 28.67 -16.53
N VAL A 337 -3.56 27.53 -16.58
CA VAL A 337 -4.42 27.14 -17.70
C VAL A 337 -5.83 26.87 -17.20
N LYS A 338 -6.80 27.44 -17.91
CA LYS A 338 -8.21 27.06 -17.84
C LYS A 338 -8.59 26.36 -19.14
N TRP A 339 -9.23 25.21 -19.02
CA TRP A 339 -9.69 24.41 -20.15
C TRP A 339 -11.16 24.04 -19.99
N MET A 340 -11.96 24.30 -21.02
CA MET A 340 -13.38 23.94 -21.01
C MET A 340 -13.57 22.51 -21.52
N ASP A 341 -13.81 21.56 -20.61
CA ASP A 341 -14.34 20.24 -21.01
C ASP A 341 -15.87 20.24 -20.85
N THR A 342 -16.46 19.24 -20.19
CA THR A 342 -17.85 19.33 -19.71
C THR A 342 -18.02 20.45 -18.66
N ARG A 343 -16.94 20.74 -17.93
CA ARG A 343 -16.82 21.84 -16.96
C ARG A 343 -15.41 22.43 -17.09
N GLU A 344 -15.24 23.65 -16.59
CA GLU A 344 -13.92 24.27 -16.52
C GLU A 344 -12.97 23.43 -15.65
N VAL A 345 -11.77 23.17 -16.18
CA VAL A 345 -10.65 22.56 -15.47
C VAL A 345 -9.54 23.61 -15.38
N SER A 346 -9.09 23.87 -14.16
CA SER A 346 -8.01 24.82 -13.84
C SER A 346 -6.74 24.05 -13.45
N ILE A 347 -5.65 24.22 -14.20
CA ILE A 347 -4.35 23.57 -14.00
C ILE A 347 -3.27 24.64 -13.81
N LEU A 348 -2.40 24.41 -12.84
CA LEU A 348 -1.16 25.17 -12.63
C LEU A 348 0.00 24.24 -12.95
N SER A 349 1.01 24.76 -13.64
CA SER A 349 2.26 24.03 -13.86
C SER A 349 3.45 24.98 -13.99
N ASN A 350 4.66 24.48 -13.75
CA ASN A 350 5.92 25.19 -13.99
C ASN A 350 6.81 24.53 -15.07
N ILE A 351 6.31 23.55 -15.82
CA ILE A 351 7.09 22.76 -16.81
C ILE A 351 6.46 22.64 -18.20
N HIS A 352 5.21 23.07 -18.37
CA HIS A 352 4.47 22.90 -19.62
C HIS A 352 4.40 24.18 -20.44
N THR A 353 4.39 24.03 -21.75
CA THR A 353 3.76 25.00 -22.66
C THR A 353 2.25 24.87 -22.59
N VAL A 354 1.55 25.92 -23.02
CA VAL A 354 0.07 25.97 -23.00
C VAL A 354 -0.54 24.84 -23.82
N TYR A 355 -0.09 24.67 -25.07
CA TYR A 355 -0.69 23.76 -26.03
C TYR A 355 0.34 23.23 -27.01
N THR A 356 0.29 21.93 -27.29
CA THR A 356 1.23 21.23 -28.19
C THR A 356 0.54 20.63 -29.42
N GLY A 357 -0.73 20.98 -29.66
CA GLY A 357 -1.53 20.40 -30.76
C GLY A 357 -2.28 19.12 -30.39
N ASP A 358 -2.20 18.67 -29.13
CA ASP A 358 -2.81 17.42 -28.69
C ASP A 358 -4.34 17.50 -28.59
N THR A 359 -5.03 16.41 -28.92
CA THR A 359 -6.50 16.34 -28.85
C THR A 359 -6.95 15.09 -28.10
N VAL A 360 -8.12 15.18 -27.46
CA VAL A 360 -8.76 14.06 -26.78
C VAL A 360 -10.15 13.82 -27.34
N LEU A 361 -10.46 12.56 -27.64
CA LEU A 361 -11.80 12.18 -28.09
C LEU A 361 -12.80 12.30 -26.94
N ARG A 362 -13.88 13.03 -27.18
CA ARG A 362 -14.96 13.22 -26.21
C ARG A 362 -16.32 12.92 -26.81
N TRP A 363 -17.18 12.30 -26.01
CA TRP A 363 -18.58 12.17 -26.39
C TRP A 363 -19.27 13.52 -26.33
N GLN A 364 -19.87 13.91 -27.44
CA GLN A 364 -20.70 15.11 -27.57
C GLN A 364 -22.02 14.73 -28.25
N LYS A 365 -23.10 15.37 -27.82
CA LYS A 365 -24.41 15.22 -28.45
C LYS A 365 -24.47 16.20 -29.62
N GLY A 366 -24.69 15.68 -30.83
CA GLY A 366 -24.91 16.48 -32.03
C GLY A 366 -26.28 17.16 -31.99
N GLU A 367 -26.51 18.08 -32.92
CA GLU A 367 -27.80 18.78 -33.07
C GLU A 367 -28.95 17.82 -33.42
N ASP A 368 -28.63 16.73 -34.12
CA ASP A 368 -29.50 15.58 -34.41
C ASP A 368 -29.83 14.71 -33.18
N GLY A 369 -29.22 15.02 -32.04
CA GLY A 369 -29.40 14.29 -30.79
C GLY A 369 -28.56 13.02 -30.65
N GLU A 370 -27.77 12.65 -31.66
CA GLU A 370 -26.89 11.49 -31.59
C GLU A 370 -25.61 11.79 -30.80
N ARG A 371 -25.08 10.77 -30.11
CA ARG A 371 -23.79 10.90 -29.41
C ARG A 371 -22.67 10.47 -30.35
N ARG A 372 -21.75 11.38 -30.64
CA ARG A 372 -20.55 11.11 -31.44
C ARG A 372 -19.29 11.41 -30.65
N ARG A 373 -18.18 10.76 -31.01
CA ARG A 373 -16.86 11.09 -30.46
C ARG A 373 -16.23 12.16 -31.32
N VAL A 374 -15.96 13.32 -30.73
CA VAL A 374 -15.39 14.49 -31.41
C VAL A 374 -14.01 14.77 -30.83
N PRO A 375 -12.99 15.09 -31.65
CA PRO A 375 -11.70 15.52 -31.14
C PRO A 375 -11.82 16.90 -30.49
N VAL A 376 -11.33 17.02 -29.26
CA VAL A 376 -11.33 18.27 -28.48
C VAL A 376 -9.89 18.65 -28.18
N PRO A 377 -9.43 19.87 -28.51
CA PRO A 377 -8.11 20.37 -28.12
C PRO A 377 -7.88 20.24 -26.62
N ARG A 378 -6.71 19.74 -26.22
CA ARG A 378 -6.35 19.50 -24.83
C ARG A 378 -4.99 20.15 -24.50
N PRO A 379 -4.90 20.96 -23.43
CA PRO A 379 -3.61 21.50 -22.98
C PRO A 379 -2.61 20.40 -22.64
N ALA A 380 -1.32 20.65 -22.88
CA ALA A 380 -0.26 19.69 -22.57
C ALA A 380 -0.26 19.28 -21.08
N ALA A 381 -0.39 20.28 -20.19
CA ALA A 381 -0.46 20.04 -18.75
C ALA A 381 -1.64 19.15 -18.33
N VAL A 382 -2.79 19.23 -19.01
CA VAL A 382 -3.96 18.37 -18.74
C VAL A 382 -3.70 16.93 -19.18
N ALA A 383 -2.99 16.74 -20.31
CA ALA A 383 -2.64 15.41 -20.80
C ALA A 383 -1.76 14.68 -19.78
N ASP A 384 -0.67 15.32 -19.35
CA ASP A 384 0.28 14.74 -18.40
C ASP A 384 -0.30 14.59 -16.99
N TYR A 385 -1.09 15.56 -16.51
CA TYR A 385 -1.78 15.43 -15.23
C TYR A 385 -2.66 14.16 -15.17
N ASN A 386 -3.48 13.92 -16.20
CA ASN A 386 -4.32 12.73 -16.26
C ASN A 386 -3.51 11.42 -16.36
N ARG A 387 -2.30 11.48 -16.91
CA ARG A 387 -1.42 10.32 -17.06
C ARG A 387 -0.71 9.94 -15.77
N TYR A 388 -0.30 10.92 -14.97
CA TYR A 388 0.66 10.69 -13.88
C TYR A 388 0.12 10.95 -12.47
N MET A 389 -1.00 11.66 -12.30
CA MET A 389 -1.57 11.93 -10.95
C MET A 389 -2.00 10.65 -10.21
N GLY A 390 -2.41 9.61 -10.94
CA GLY A 390 -3.04 8.40 -10.38
C GLY A 390 -2.14 7.42 -9.64
N GLY A 391 -0.87 7.73 -9.36
CA GLY A 391 0.06 6.82 -8.67
C GLY A 391 -0.44 6.35 -7.30
N VAL A 392 -0.91 7.28 -6.46
CA VAL A 392 -1.48 6.95 -5.13
C VAL A 392 -2.77 6.13 -5.26
N ASP A 393 -3.67 6.48 -6.18
CA ASP A 393 -4.91 5.71 -6.41
C ASP A 393 -4.61 4.28 -6.89
N THR A 394 -3.60 4.12 -7.75
CA THR A 394 -3.10 2.81 -8.21
C THR A 394 -2.56 1.98 -7.04
N SER A 395 -1.83 2.64 -6.13
CA SER A 395 -1.36 2.04 -4.89
C SER A 395 -2.52 1.59 -3.98
N ASP A 396 -3.53 2.44 -3.79
CA ASP A 396 -4.70 2.17 -2.95
C ASP A 396 -5.55 1.01 -3.49
N GLN A 397 -5.73 0.94 -4.82
CA GLN A 397 -6.41 -0.16 -5.48
C GLN A 397 -5.69 -1.50 -5.23
N MET A 398 -4.37 -1.49 -5.37
CA MET A 398 -3.56 -2.67 -5.10
C MET A 398 -3.68 -3.11 -3.64
N LEU A 399 -3.49 -2.19 -2.70
CA LEU A 399 -3.61 -2.45 -1.25
C LEU A 399 -4.96 -3.06 -0.86
N GLY A 400 -6.05 -2.63 -1.50
CA GLY A 400 -7.39 -3.18 -1.24
C GLY A 400 -7.55 -4.65 -1.63
N THR A 401 -6.70 -5.17 -2.52
CA THR A 401 -6.77 -6.55 -3.04
C THR A 401 -6.10 -7.53 -2.07
N HIS A 402 -6.89 -8.45 -1.50
CA HIS A 402 -6.47 -9.41 -0.47
C HIS A 402 -5.79 -8.74 0.74
N SER A 403 -6.32 -7.61 1.22
CA SER A 403 -5.79 -6.87 2.37
C SER A 403 -5.87 -7.65 3.69
N VAL A 404 -4.83 -7.60 4.52
CA VAL A 404 -4.87 -8.16 5.89
C VAL A 404 -5.74 -7.36 6.86
N HIS A 405 -6.29 -6.23 6.41
CA HIS A 405 -7.07 -5.32 7.24
C HIS A 405 -8.25 -6.04 7.92
N ARG A 406 -8.31 -5.92 9.24
CA ARG A 406 -9.41 -6.43 10.07
C ARG A 406 -9.91 -5.33 10.99
N LYS A 407 -11.24 -5.28 11.17
CA LYS A 407 -11.88 -4.30 12.04
C LYS A 407 -11.34 -4.43 13.47
N THR A 408 -10.73 -3.36 13.98
CA THR A 408 -10.18 -3.29 15.33
C THR A 408 -10.45 -1.91 15.94
N ARG A 409 -10.56 -1.86 17.28
CA ARG A 409 -10.62 -0.62 18.07
C ARG A 409 -9.24 -0.14 18.52
N ARG A 410 -8.20 -0.96 18.34
CA ARG A 410 -6.80 -0.62 18.62
C ARG A 410 -6.17 -0.01 17.37
N TRP A 411 -5.95 1.29 17.38
CA TRP A 411 -5.52 2.04 16.20
C TRP A 411 -4.12 1.68 15.71
N HIS A 412 -3.19 1.39 16.62
CA HIS A 412 -1.83 0.98 16.29
C HIS A 412 -1.85 -0.34 15.50
N ILE A 413 -2.79 -1.25 15.82
CA ILE A 413 -3.00 -2.48 15.06
C ILE A 413 -3.53 -2.20 13.65
N THR A 414 -4.38 -1.18 13.48
CA THR A 414 -4.82 -0.74 12.14
C THR A 414 -3.61 -0.29 11.30
N VAL A 415 -2.70 0.49 11.89
CA VAL A 415 -1.48 0.95 11.21
C VAL A 415 -0.53 -0.20 10.91
N PHE A 416 -0.33 -1.13 11.84
CA PHE A 416 0.47 -2.34 11.61
C PHE A 416 -0.04 -3.18 10.44
N GLN A 417 -1.34 -3.45 10.40
CA GLN A 417 -1.95 -4.18 9.28
C GLN A 417 -1.78 -3.42 7.97
N HIS A 418 -1.90 -2.09 8.00
CA HIS A 418 -1.69 -1.27 6.82
C HIS A 418 -0.24 -1.32 6.31
N PHE A 419 0.74 -1.30 7.21
CA PHE A 419 2.16 -1.45 6.84
C PHE A 419 2.48 -2.84 6.29
N LEU A 420 1.83 -3.88 6.80
CA LEU A 420 1.91 -5.22 6.21
C LEU A 420 1.37 -5.21 4.77
N ASP A 421 0.23 -4.58 4.52
CA ASP A 421 -0.33 -4.45 3.16
C ASP A 421 0.60 -3.63 2.23
N ILE A 422 1.23 -2.56 2.72
CA ILE A 422 2.24 -1.78 1.98
C ILE A 422 3.42 -2.66 1.61
N ALA A 423 4.00 -3.39 2.57
CA ALA A 423 5.13 -4.27 2.33
C ALA A 423 4.83 -5.32 1.26
N VAL A 424 3.67 -5.99 1.36
CA VAL A 424 3.23 -6.98 0.36
C VAL A 424 3.06 -6.35 -1.02
N THR A 425 2.44 -5.17 -1.09
CA THR A 425 2.17 -4.48 -2.35
C THR A 425 3.46 -3.99 -3.00
N ASN A 426 4.34 -3.33 -2.25
CA ASN A 426 5.63 -2.89 -2.75
C ASN A 426 6.52 -4.07 -3.16
N SER A 427 6.47 -5.20 -2.44
CA SER A 427 7.18 -6.43 -2.82
C SER A 427 6.69 -6.98 -4.16
N TYR A 428 5.37 -6.99 -4.39
CA TYR A 428 4.80 -7.41 -5.67
C TYR A 428 5.17 -6.47 -6.82
N ILE A 429 5.27 -5.16 -6.57
CA ILE A 429 5.71 -4.20 -7.58
C ILE A 429 7.18 -4.43 -7.95
N ILE A 430 8.05 -4.63 -6.96
CA ILE A 430 9.46 -5.01 -7.19
C ILE A 430 9.54 -6.27 -8.05
N HIS A 431 8.78 -7.32 -7.71
CA HIS A 431 8.70 -8.55 -8.50
C HIS A 431 8.32 -8.29 -9.97
N LYS A 432 7.27 -7.49 -10.19
CA LYS A 432 6.84 -7.11 -11.54
C LYS A 432 7.94 -6.41 -12.32
N GLU A 433 8.70 -5.50 -11.70
CA GLU A 433 9.77 -4.79 -12.37
C GLU A 433 10.98 -5.67 -12.68
N LEU A 434 11.34 -6.57 -11.77
CA LEU A 434 12.43 -7.53 -12.00
C LEU A 434 12.07 -8.49 -13.14
N CYS A 435 10.84 -9.04 -13.15
CA CYS A 435 10.35 -9.85 -14.26
C CYS A 435 10.33 -9.06 -15.57
N ALA A 436 9.87 -7.81 -15.59
CA ALA A 436 9.85 -6.98 -16.79
C ALA A 436 11.27 -6.73 -17.32
N THR A 437 12.22 -6.43 -16.44
CA THR A 437 13.65 -6.24 -16.77
C THR A 437 14.25 -7.52 -17.38
N GLN A 438 13.83 -8.69 -16.90
CA GLN A 438 14.27 -9.99 -17.39
C GLN A 438 13.44 -10.51 -18.57
N GLN A 439 12.47 -9.74 -19.07
CA GLN A 439 11.52 -10.15 -20.11
C GLN A 439 10.73 -11.43 -19.77
N GLN A 440 10.50 -11.66 -18.48
CA GLN A 440 9.72 -12.78 -17.97
C GLN A 440 8.28 -12.37 -17.66
N LYS A 441 7.36 -13.32 -17.78
CA LYS A 441 5.99 -13.13 -17.32
C LYS A 441 5.99 -13.13 -15.79
N HIS A 442 5.51 -12.05 -15.20
CA HIS A 442 5.32 -11.97 -13.76
C HIS A 442 4.14 -12.85 -13.31
N GLN A 443 4.21 -13.32 -12.06
CA GLN A 443 3.07 -13.98 -11.40
C GLN A 443 1.89 -13.02 -11.26
N SER A 444 0.68 -13.55 -11.18
CA SER A 444 -0.47 -12.78 -10.70
C SER A 444 -0.27 -12.37 -9.24
N ARG A 445 -1.01 -11.35 -8.78
CA ARG A 445 -0.95 -10.90 -7.39
C ARG A 445 -1.30 -12.01 -6.40
N GLN A 446 -2.30 -12.84 -6.73
CA GLN A 446 -2.71 -13.94 -5.85
C GLN A 446 -1.61 -15.00 -5.76
N GLU A 447 -1.07 -15.47 -6.88
CA GLU A 447 0.05 -16.44 -6.90
C GLU A 447 1.26 -15.92 -6.13
N PHE A 448 1.59 -14.63 -6.27
CA PHE A 448 2.67 -14.00 -5.50
C PHE A 448 2.39 -14.02 -3.99
N GLN A 449 1.16 -13.69 -3.56
CA GLN A 449 0.78 -13.72 -2.15
C GLN A 449 0.71 -15.14 -1.58
N GLU A 450 0.30 -16.13 -2.37
CA GLU A 450 0.31 -17.55 -2.01
C GLU A 450 1.75 -18.04 -1.80
N ALA A 451 2.67 -17.70 -2.72
CA ALA A 451 4.09 -18.01 -2.58
C ALA A 451 4.73 -17.32 -1.36
N LEU A 452 4.43 -16.04 -1.13
CA LEU A 452 4.86 -15.31 0.06
C LEU A 452 4.32 -15.96 1.34
N CYS A 453 3.03 -16.32 1.34
CA CYS A 453 2.39 -16.99 2.47
C CYS A 453 3.10 -18.31 2.79
N ALA A 454 3.38 -19.14 1.79
CA ALA A 454 4.10 -20.39 1.96
C ALA A 454 5.51 -20.18 2.55
N HIS A 455 6.24 -19.18 2.05
CA HIS A 455 7.56 -18.80 2.57
C HIS A 455 7.50 -18.39 4.06
N LEU A 456 6.58 -17.49 4.43
CA LEU A 456 6.46 -17.05 5.82
C LEU A 456 6.06 -18.18 6.77
N LEU A 457 5.28 -19.14 6.28
CA LEU A 457 4.83 -20.30 7.05
C LEU A 457 5.86 -21.44 7.09
N GLY A 458 6.91 -21.38 6.27
CA GLY A 458 7.94 -22.42 6.19
C GLY A 458 7.43 -23.74 5.59
N VAL A 459 6.51 -23.66 4.63
CA VAL A 459 5.90 -24.83 3.99
C VAL A 459 6.04 -24.77 2.46
N SER A 460 5.96 -25.93 1.80
CA SER A 460 5.77 -25.96 0.34
C SER A 460 4.34 -25.52 -0.01
N LEU A 461 4.21 -24.65 -1.02
CA LEU A 461 2.89 -24.25 -1.53
C LEU A 461 2.13 -25.44 -2.12
N ASN A 462 2.85 -26.31 -2.82
CA ASN A 462 2.34 -27.55 -3.39
C ASN A 462 3.02 -28.71 -2.64
N PRO A 463 2.49 -29.15 -1.48
CA PRO A 463 3.03 -30.33 -0.82
C PRO A 463 2.89 -31.54 -1.75
N GLU A 464 3.96 -32.30 -1.91
CA GLU A 464 3.91 -33.56 -2.65
C GLU A 464 2.85 -34.46 -2.00
N CYS A 465 1.85 -34.86 -2.80
CA CYS A 465 0.89 -35.84 -2.34
C CYS A 465 1.65 -37.14 -2.09
N PRO A 466 1.52 -37.81 -0.93
CA PRO A 466 2.04 -39.16 -0.77
C PRO A 466 1.54 -39.99 -1.96
N PRO A 467 2.38 -40.85 -2.57
CA PRO A 467 1.91 -41.72 -3.64
C PRO A 467 0.66 -42.42 -3.14
N ALA A 468 -0.42 -42.32 -3.92
CA ALA A 468 -1.67 -42.99 -3.58
C ALA A 468 -1.35 -44.46 -3.24
N PRO A 469 -1.90 -45.03 -2.15
CA PRO A 469 -1.69 -46.43 -1.86
C PRO A 469 -2.05 -47.22 -3.10
N SER A 470 -1.10 -48.04 -3.58
CA SER A 470 -1.24 -48.80 -4.82
C SER A 470 -2.60 -49.51 -4.81
N THR A 471 -3.38 -49.39 -5.87
CA THR A 471 -4.70 -50.03 -6.00
C THR A 471 -4.65 -51.56 -6.09
N ASN A 472 -3.45 -52.16 -6.02
CA ASN A 472 -3.23 -53.59 -6.17
C ASN A 472 -3.26 -54.34 -4.82
N HIS A 473 -4.31 -54.11 -4.03
CA HIS A 473 -4.56 -54.90 -2.83
C HIS A 473 -5.34 -56.18 -3.19
N PHE A 474 -4.64 -57.27 -3.47
CA PHE A 474 -5.27 -58.56 -3.76
C PHE A 474 -5.40 -59.45 -2.51
N PRO A 475 -6.50 -60.20 -2.38
CA PRO A 475 -6.68 -61.16 -1.30
C PRO A 475 -5.84 -62.42 -1.55
N VAL A 476 -4.96 -62.77 -0.62
CA VAL A 476 -4.21 -64.03 -0.63
C VAL A 476 -4.48 -64.82 0.65
N PRO A 477 -4.42 -66.16 0.61
CA PRO A 477 -4.52 -66.98 1.81
C PRO A 477 -3.42 -66.66 2.82
N THR A 478 -3.72 -66.75 4.11
CA THR A 478 -2.73 -66.55 5.20
C THR A 478 -1.68 -67.66 5.30
N SER A 479 -1.87 -68.78 4.58
CA SER A 479 -0.93 -69.91 4.52
C SER A 479 -0.83 -70.45 3.10
N SER A 480 0.38 -70.52 2.55
CA SER A 480 0.71 -71.23 1.31
C SER A 480 0.74 -72.73 1.58
N MET A 481 -0.10 -73.52 0.92
CA MET A 481 -0.24 -74.95 1.19
C MET A 481 -0.45 -75.71 -0.12
N GLU A 482 0.64 -76.04 -0.82
CA GLU A 482 0.61 -77.05 -1.88
C GLU A 482 0.40 -78.44 -1.24
N GLY A 483 -0.66 -79.15 -1.64
CA GLY A 483 -0.79 -80.60 -1.38
C GLY A 483 -1.61 -81.09 -0.18
N GLN A 484 -2.52 -80.30 0.43
CA GLN A 484 -3.37 -80.76 1.55
C GLN A 484 -4.87 -80.90 1.20
N SER A 485 -5.58 -81.80 1.89
CA SER A 485 -6.97 -82.17 1.61
C SER A 485 -7.99 -81.09 2.04
N LYS A 486 -9.12 -81.01 1.31
CA LYS A 486 -10.16 -79.97 1.45
C LYS A 486 -10.77 -79.84 2.86
N GLU A 487 -10.75 -80.91 3.65
CA GLU A 487 -11.35 -80.93 5.00
C GLU A 487 -10.43 -80.33 6.08
N SER A 488 -9.11 -80.35 5.88
CA SER A 488 -8.12 -79.66 6.74
C SER A 488 -8.09 -78.14 6.49
N MET A 489 -8.55 -77.69 5.31
CA MET A 489 -8.54 -76.28 4.87
C MET A 489 -9.46 -75.37 5.70
N ALA A 490 -10.44 -75.91 6.42
CA ALA A 490 -11.45 -75.09 7.09
C ALA A 490 -10.97 -74.47 8.41
N THR A 491 -9.93 -74.99 9.07
CA THR A 491 -9.62 -74.62 10.47
C THR A 491 -8.18 -74.15 10.72
N GLN A 492 -7.21 -74.51 9.88
CA GLN A 492 -5.81 -74.11 10.06
C GLN A 492 -5.51 -72.73 9.43
N GLY A 493 -4.60 -71.96 10.06
CA GLY A 493 -4.08 -70.69 9.51
C GLY A 493 -4.97 -69.44 9.66
N ARG A 494 -6.21 -69.55 10.17
CA ARG A 494 -7.12 -68.39 10.31
C ARG A 494 -6.67 -67.43 11.41
N ARG A 495 -6.56 -66.14 11.07
CA ARG A 495 -6.18 -65.05 12.00
C ARG A 495 -7.36 -64.09 12.21
N LYS A 496 -7.34 -63.26 13.24
CA LYS A 496 -8.44 -62.30 13.52
C LYS A 496 -8.40 -61.14 12.53
N CYS A 497 -9.48 -60.96 11.77
CA CYS A 497 -9.71 -59.82 10.88
C CYS A 497 -9.50 -58.50 11.64
N THR A 498 -8.77 -57.55 11.04
CA THR A 498 -8.50 -56.25 11.66
C THR A 498 -9.76 -55.43 11.84
N LEU A 499 -10.72 -55.56 10.91
CA LEU A 499 -11.98 -54.81 10.88
C LEU A 499 -13.06 -55.40 11.80
N CYS A 500 -13.44 -56.66 11.59
CA CYS A 500 -14.59 -57.26 12.29
C CYS A 500 -14.20 -58.22 13.44
N LYS A 501 -12.90 -58.44 13.66
CA LYS A 501 -12.34 -59.34 14.70
C LYS A 501 -12.72 -60.82 14.57
N ARG A 502 -13.49 -61.23 13.54
CA ARG A 502 -13.78 -62.64 13.21
C ARG A 502 -12.56 -63.32 12.61
N LYS A 503 -12.44 -64.64 12.79
CA LYS A 503 -11.35 -65.43 12.20
C LYS A 503 -11.50 -65.51 10.68
N THR A 504 -10.48 -65.09 9.93
CA THR A 504 -10.42 -65.10 8.46
C THR A 504 -9.18 -65.85 7.98
N PRO A 505 -9.27 -66.62 6.88
CA PRO A 505 -8.11 -67.22 6.21
C PRO A 505 -7.47 -66.27 5.18
N TRP A 506 -7.95 -65.03 5.04
CA TRP A 506 -7.51 -64.12 3.98
C TRP A 506 -6.77 -62.89 4.52
N GLN A 507 -5.67 -62.55 3.86
CA GLN A 507 -4.89 -61.32 4.11
C GLN A 507 -4.56 -60.61 2.81
N CYS A 508 -4.22 -59.33 2.91
CA CYS A 508 -3.81 -58.56 1.74
C CYS A 508 -2.36 -58.92 1.40
N GLU A 509 -2.08 -59.21 0.13
CA GLU A 509 -0.74 -59.51 -0.35
C GLU A 509 0.26 -58.37 -0.07
N GLN A 510 -0.16 -57.12 -0.31
CA GLN A 510 0.73 -55.96 -0.19
C GLN A 510 0.94 -55.48 1.25
N CYS A 511 -0.09 -55.51 2.10
CA CYS A 511 -0.02 -54.91 3.44
C CYS A 511 -0.28 -55.87 4.60
N GLY A 512 -0.51 -57.17 4.32
CA GLY A 512 -0.76 -58.19 5.34
C GLY A 512 -2.04 -58.01 6.16
N SER A 513 -2.88 -57.03 5.82
CA SER A 513 -4.11 -56.73 6.55
C SER A 513 -5.14 -57.84 6.39
N LEU A 514 -5.73 -58.29 7.50
CA LEU A 514 -6.69 -59.39 7.56
C LEU A 514 -8.12 -58.86 7.36
N PHE A 515 -8.83 -59.29 6.32
CA PHE A 515 -10.18 -58.82 5.99
C PHE A 515 -11.23 -59.95 6.01
N PRO A 516 -12.54 -59.65 6.09
CA PRO A 516 -13.58 -60.68 6.11
C PRO A 516 -13.58 -61.46 4.78
N GLY A 517 -13.63 -62.78 4.84
CA GLY A 517 -13.99 -63.58 3.65
C GLY A 517 -15.45 -63.32 3.31
N GLY A 518 -15.73 -63.04 2.02
CA GLY A 518 -17.08 -62.83 1.50
C GLY A 518 -17.98 -64.05 1.61
#